data_AF-A0A9I9EK03-F1
#
_entry.id   AF-A0A9I9EK03-F1
#
_cell.length_a   1.000
_cell.length_b   1.000
_cell.length_c   1.000
_cell.angle_alpha   90.00
_cell.angle_beta   90.00
_cell.angle_gamma   90.00
#
_symmetry.space_group_name_H-M   'P 1'
#
loop_
_entity.id
_entity.type
_entity.pdbx_description
1 polymer ?
#
loop_
_entity_poly.entity_id
_entity_poly.type
_entity_poly.pdbx_seq_one_letter_code
_entity_poly.pdbx_strand_id
1 'polypeptide(L)' 'MASLSVRCQSGQAVWTYVGPLICFHLVEKHQPDRVLRQFNMLQTPPAISYTDQRLHQIDLRGKHDQDWRRIHAEHIRVWN' A
#
# COMPACT_ATOMS: atom_id res chain seq x y z
N MET A 1 26.76 -7.57 8.77
CA MET A 1 25.61 -6.95 8.09
C MET A 1 25.72 -5.44 8.28
N ALA A 2 25.58 -4.64 7.22
CA ALA A 2 25.65 -3.18 7.35
C ALA A 2 24.37 -2.66 8.02
N SER A 3 24.50 -1.80 9.04
CA SER A 3 23.35 -1.15 9.66
C SER A 3 22.86 0.01 8.79
N LEU A 4 21.55 0.08 8.56
CA LEU A 4 20.91 1.22 7.89
C LEU A 4 21.12 2.52 8.70
N SER A 5 21.22 3.66 8.02
CA SER A 5 21.34 4.96 8.69
C SER A 5 20.11 5.27 9.56
N VAL A 6 20.25 6.14 10.58
CA VAL A 6 19.12 6.58 11.44
C VAL A 6 17.94 7.13 10.63
N ARG A 7 18.21 7.84 9.53
CA ARG A 7 17.15 8.35 8.65
C ARG A 7 16.37 7.23 7.98
N CYS A 8 17.03 6.12 7.66
CA CYS A 8 16.40 4.91 7.14
C CYS A 8 15.63 4.12 8.20
N GLN A 9 15.67 4.51 9.49
CA GLN A 9 14.87 3.96 10.60
C GLN A 9 13.67 4.84 10.98
N SER A 10 13.55 6.02 10.34
CA SER A 10 12.41 6.90 10.57
C SER A 10 11.10 6.23 10.17
N GLY A 11 10.09 6.31 11.05
CA GLY A 11 8.79 5.68 10.81
C GLY A 11 8.79 4.16 10.92
N GLN A 12 9.79 3.54 11.57
CA GLN A 12 9.82 2.09 11.75
C GLN A 12 8.55 1.50 12.36
N ALA A 13 7.89 2.26 13.23
CA ALA A 13 6.59 1.89 13.80
C ALA A 13 5.47 1.68 12.76
N VAL A 14 5.59 2.25 11.55
CA VAL A 14 4.60 2.10 10.48
C VAL A 14 5.07 1.19 9.33
N TRP A 15 6.29 0.67 9.36
CA TRP A 15 6.80 -0.17 8.27
C TRP A 15 6.04 -1.49 8.12
N THR A 16 5.43 -1.97 9.19
CA THR A 16 4.63 -3.21 9.18
C THR A 16 3.14 -2.95 9.04
N TYR A 17 2.73 -1.69 8.78
CA TYR A 17 1.33 -1.35 8.62
C TYR A 17 0.70 -2.05 7.40
N VAL A 18 -0.30 -2.88 7.64
CA VAL A 18 -1.09 -3.52 6.58
C VAL A 18 -2.34 -2.69 6.33
N GLY A 19 -2.48 -2.12 5.14
CA GLY A 19 -3.63 -1.27 4.81
C GLY A 19 -3.58 -0.74 3.37
N PRO A 20 -4.58 0.02 2.92
CA PRO A 20 -4.54 0.63 1.59
C PRO A 20 -3.55 1.80 1.57
N LEU A 21 -2.66 1.85 0.58
CA LEU A 21 -1.98 3.07 0.16
C LEU A 21 -2.84 3.73 -0.91
N ILE A 22 -3.29 4.95 -0.63
CA ILE A 22 -4.13 5.73 -1.53
C ILE A 22 -3.26 6.84 -2.12
N CYS A 23 -2.91 6.70 -3.39
CA CYS A 23 -2.57 7.83 -4.23
C CYS A 23 -3.87 8.30 -4.88
N PHE A 24 -4.11 9.61 -5.05
CA PHE A 24 -5.38 10.14 -5.62
C PHE A 24 -5.83 9.48 -6.92
N HIS A 25 -4.88 8.87 -7.62
CA HIS A 25 -5.05 8.21 -8.90
C HIS A 25 -5.07 6.68 -8.84
N LEU A 26 -4.60 6.08 -7.74
CA LEU A 26 -4.35 4.64 -7.61
C LEU A 26 -4.59 4.21 -6.17
N VAL A 27 -5.43 3.19 -6.01
CA VAL A 27 -5.57 2.48 -4.75
C VAL A 27 -4.76 1.20 -4.83
N GLU A 28 -3.74 1.09 -3.99
CA GLU A 28 -2.91 -0.11 -3.89
C GLU A 28 -2.95 -0.65 -2.46
N LYS A 29 -2.99 -1.98 -2.29
CA LYS A 29 -2.91 -2.57 -0.95
C LYS A 29 -1.45 -2.69 -0.53
N HIS A 30 -1.10 -2.04 0.58
CA HIS A 30 0.19 -2.18 1.22
C HIS A 30 0.21 -3.41 2.12
N GLN A 31 1.13 -4.33 1.81
CA GLN A 31 1.30 -5.61 2.49
C GLN A 31 2.77 -5.81 2.87
N PRO A 32 3.27 -5.08 3.88
CA PRO A 32 4.66 -5.16 4.27
C PRO A 32 5.06 -6.51 4.87
N ASP A 33 4.08 -7.29 5.35
CA ASP A 33 4.25 -8.69 5.76
C ASP A 33 4.91 -9.56 4.66
N ARG A 34 4.82 -9.13 3.39
CA ARG A 34 5.43 -9.81 2.24
C ARG A 34 6.88 -9.41 1.95
N VAL A 35 7.36 -8.32 2.54
CA VAL A 35 8.70 -7.77 2.29
C VAL A 35 9.53 -7.58 3.57
N LEU A 36 9.07 -8.13 4.71
CA LEU A 36 9.77 -8.05 6.00
C LEU A 36 11.24 -8.49 5.95
N ARG A 37 11.58 -9.46 5.10
CA ARG A 37 12.97 -9.88 4.91
C ARG A 37 13.89 -8.76 4.42
N GLN A 38 13.39 -7.79 3.64
CA GLN A 38 14.17 -6.64 3.19
C GLN A 38 14.58 -5.72 4.35
N PHE A 39 13.83 -5.76 5.45
CA PHE A 39 14.07 -5.02 6.68
C PHE A 39 14.76 -5.86 7.77
N ASN A 40 15.28 -7.04 7.41
CA ASN A 40 15.90 -7.98 8.33
C ASN A 40 14.94 -8.46 9.44
N MET A 41 13.64 -8.49 9.15
CA MET A 41 12.59 -8.96 10.04
C MET A 41 12.14 -10.39 9.66
N LEU A 42 11.60 -11.13 10.64
CA LEU A 42 11.05 -12.46 10.40
C LEU A 42 9.80 -12.35 9.50
N GLN A 43 9.83 -13.03 8.37
CA GLN A 43 8.68 -13.13 7.46
C GLN A 43 7.96 -14.45 7.67
N THR A 44 6.76 -14.38 8.25
CA THR A 44 5.83 -15.51 8.31
C THR A 44 5.22 -15.77 6.93
N PRO A 45 4.66 -16.96 6.66
CA PRO A 45 3.86 -17.19 5.46
C PRO A 45 2.81 -16.08 5.33
N PRO A 46 2.78 -15.34 4.21
CA PRO A 46 1.85 -14.24 4.07
C PRO A 46 0.43 -14.77 3.97
N ALA A 47 -0.52 -14.04 4.55
CA ALA A 47 -1.94 -14.33 4.36
C ALA A 47 -2.33 -14.21 2.87
N ILE A 48 -3.42 -14.88 2.50
CA ILE A 48 -4.00 -14.73 1.15
C ILE A 48 -4.32 -13.25 0.93
N SER A 49 -3.70 -12.66 -0.09
CA SER A 49 -3.98 -11.28 -0.49
C SER A 49 -5.13 -11.26 -1.46
N TYR A 50 -6.23 -10.65 -1.04
CA TYR A 50 -7.27 -10.26 -1.98
C TYR A 50 -6.96 -8.85 -2.49
N THR A 51 -6.31 -8.76 -3.65
CA THR A 51 -6.19 -7.50 -4.38
C THR A 51 -7.32 -7.44 -5.40
N ASP A 52 -8.08 -6.35 -5.42
CA ASP A 52 -9.13 -6.19 -6.43
C ASP A 52 -8.46 -5.92 -7.78
N GLN A 53 -8.51 -6.91 -8.68
CA GLN A 53 -7.94 -6.78 -10.02
C GLN A 53 -8.55 -5.62 -10.82
N ARG A 54 -9.77 -5.19 -10.49
CA ARG A 54 -10.40 -4.04 -11.15
C ARG A 54 -9.60 -2.76 -10.91
N LEU A 55 -8.98 -2.61 -9.74
CA LEU A 55 -8.14 -1.45 -9.43
C LEU A 55 -6.92 -1.35 -10.34
N HIS A 56 -6.35 -2.49 -10.75
CA HIS A 56 -5.21 -2.51 -11.68
C HIS A 56 -5.60 -2.19 -13.13
N GLN A 57 -6.89 -2.26 -13.46
CA GLN A 57 -7.41 -1.91 -14.80
C GLN A 57 -7.76 -0.43 -14.91
N ILE A 58 -7.72 0.32 -13.81
CA ILE A 58 -7.95 1.75 -13.81
C ILE A 58 -6.70 2.44 -14.34
N ASP A 59 -6.69 2.69 -15.65
CA ASP A 59 -5.78 3.64 -16.25
C ASP A 59 -6.38 5.06 -16.22
N LEU A 60 -5.57 6.06 -15.87
CA LEU A 60 -6.02 7.46 -15.75
C LEU A 60 -6.16 8.16 -17.11
N ARG A 61 -5.77 7.49 -18.18
CA ARG A 61 -5.65 8.05 -19.52
C ARG A 61 -7.05 8.45 -20.02
N GLY A 62 -7.22 9.72 -20.38
CA GLY A 62 -8.48 10.24 -20.90
C GLY A 62 -9.62 10.32 -19.88
N LYS A 63 -9.32 10.21 -18.57
CA LYS A 63 -10.32 10.25 -17.48
C LYS A 63 -10.12 11.46 -16.56
N HIS A 64 -9.85 12.62 -17.16
CA HIS A 64 -9.55 13.87 -16.43
C HIS A 64 -10.77 14.46 -15.72
N ASP A 65 -11.95 14.11 -16.19
CA ASP A 65 -13.26 14.61 -15.77
C ASP A 65 -13.98 13.62 -14.81
N GLN A 66 -13.30 12.56 -14.40
CA GLN A 66 -13.82 11.64 -13.38
C GLN A 66 -13.54 12.15 -11.96
N ASP A 67 -14.56 12.10 -11.10
CA ASP A 67 -14.40 12.31 -9.68
C ASP A 67 -13.82 11.06 -9.01
N TRP A 68 -12.49 11.00 -8.97
CA TRP A 68 -11.73 9.92 -8.33
C TRP A 68 -12.01 9.78 -6.84
N ARG A 69 -12.39 10.86 -6.14
CA ARG A 69 -12.77 10.79 -4.71
C ARG A 69 -14.05 9.99 -4.54
N ARG A 70 -15.00 10.17 -5.45
CA ARG A 70 -16.24 9.37 -5.48
C ARG A 70 -15.95 7.92 -5.86
N ILE A 71 -15.13 7.70 -6.89
CA ILE A 71 -14.82 6.35 -7.40
C ILE A 71 -14.06 5.52 -6.35
N HIS A 72 -13.16 6.15 -5.60
CA HIS A 72 -12.39 5.48 -4.55
C HIS A 72 -12.98 5.63 -3.15
N ALA A 73 -14.22 6.11 -3.01
CA ALA A 73 -14.84 6.42 -1.72
C ALA A 73 -14.84 5.24 -0.76
N GLU A 74 -15.09 4.01 -1.24
CA GLU A 74 -15.07 2.80 -0.42
C GLU A 74 -13.67 2.52 0.15
N HIS A 75 -12.61 2.74 -0.65
CA HIS A 75 -11.23 2.56 -0.20
C HIS A 75 -10.79 3.66 0.75
N ILE A 76 -11.24 4.91 0.51
CA ILE A 76 -10.99 6.05 1.40
C ILE A 76 -11.65 5.80 2.77
N ARG A 77 -12.86 5.22 2.81
CA ARG A 77 -13.52 4.88 4.08
C ARG A 77 -12.74 3.87 4.92
N VAL A 78 -12.02 2.94 4.30
CA VAL A 78 -11.19 1.95 5.02
C VAL A 78 -9.97 2.59 5.70
N TRP A 79 -9.58 3.79 5.27
CA TRP A 79 -8.44 4.51 5.84
C TRP A 79 -8.79 5.31 7.12
N ASN A 80 -10.06 5.71 7.31
CA ASN A 80 -10.52 6.44 8.50
C ASN A 80 -10.84 5.50 9.66
#